data_AF-A0A3D1JUM2-F1
#
_entry.id   AF-A0A3D1JUM2-F1
#
_cell.length_a   1.000
_cell.length_b   1.000
_cell.length_c   1.000
_cell.angle_alpha   90.00
_cell.angle_beta   90.00
_cell.angle_gamma   90.00
#
_symmetry.space_group_name_H-M   'P 1'
#
loop_
_entity.id
_entity.type
_entity.pdbx_description
1 polymer ?
#
loop_
_entity_poly.entity_id
_entity_poly.type
_entity_poly.pdbx_seq_one_letter_code
_entity_poly.pdbx_strand_id
1 'polypeptide(L)'
;MKLKLNVFTKQLLLFLIQLLLSKASTRHGFRPFGLGFYAALVYGGENVVLASAFYMASEFLAEPTIKGLVYAASSVVVLTVCCLAHHFLKKHLTMRLVNVYAFIAQIPVIVLKALDGNFLFAFTSGIIAQIFCYAAVIIVYALLVRGLKCRLTVDELAAGGIMLVALSLAAENVSLFGVTLLGVIAPFAMLLVAYLFREQSALIFVSLMGVGAAFSMGNVSYVGTYVMMAVCAALFIKLNAASAALATVVAEVVAAYYFDAYEGYTYVNLICTVISAAAFLAIPKKNKMKMLS
;
A
#
# COMPACT_ATOMS: atom_id res chain seq x y z
N MET A 1 4.79 -6.97 -22.57
CA MET A 1 5.50 -8.13 -21.95
C MET A 1 4.54 -8.98 -21.11
N LYS A 2 4.48 -10.32 -21.22
CA LYS A 2 4.10 -11.11 -20.01
C LYS A 2 5.29 -10.88 -19.10
N LEU A 3 5.12 -10.44 -17.85
CA LEU A 3 6.25 -10.42 -16.92
C LEU A 3 6.76 -11.87 -16.86
N LYS A 4 7.82 -12.20 -17.60
CA LYS A 4 8.63 -13.40 -17.34
C LYS A 4 9.50 -13.07 -16.13
N LEU A 5 8.85 -12.69 -15.04
CA LEU A 5 9.51 -12.71 -13.75
C LEU A 5 9.70 -14.19 -13.44
N ASN A 6 10.91 -14.58 -13.02
CA ASN A 6 11.10 -15.92 -12.50
C ASN A 6 10.02 -16.18 -11.43
N VAL A 7 9.44 -17.38 -11.41
CA VAL A 7 8.36 -17.76 -10.49
C VAL A 7 8.74 -17.39 -9.05
N PHE A 8 10.01 -17.58 -8.70
CA PHE A 8 10.60 -17.16 -7.43
C PHE A 8 10.50 -15.66 -7.17
N THR A 9 10.90 -14.81 -8.11
CA THR A 9 10.85 -13.34 -7.96
C THR A 9 9.41 -12.85 -7.82
N LYS A 10 8.45 -13.46 -8.54
CA LYS A 10 7.03 -13.13 -8.41
C LYS A 10 6.53 -13.45 -7.00
N GLN A 11 6.82 -14.66 -6.50
CA GLN A 11 6.41 -15.09 -5.17
C GLN A 11 7.04 -14.25 -4.07
N LEU A 12 8.33 -13.91 -4.21
CA LEU A 12 9.03 -13.02 -3.29
C LEU A 12 8.36 -11.64 -3.23
N LEU A 13 8.00 -11.07 -4.39
CA LEU A 13 7.36 -9.76 -4.47
C LEU A 13 5.96 -9.80 -3.82
N LEU A 14 5.17 -10.85 -4.09
CA LEU A 14 3.86 -11.04 -3.45
C LEU A 14 3.98 -11.17 -1.92
N PHE A 15 4.98 -11.90 -1.44
CA PHE A 15 5.26 -12.01 -0.02
C PHE A 15 5.65 -10.67 0.60
N LEU A 16 6.49 -9.87 -0.06
CA LEU A 16 6.88 -8.54 0.42
C LEU A 16 5.70 -7.57 0.47
N ILE A 17 4.82 -7.58 -0.54
CA ILE A 17 3.58 -6.79 -0.53
C ILE A 17 2.69 -7.23 0.64
N GLN A 18 2.49 -8.53 0.81
CA GLN A 18 1.71 -9.07 1.90
C GLN A 18 2.30 -8.66 3.26
N LEU A 19 3.62 -8.72 3.43
CA LEU A 19 4.32 -8.28 4.64
C LEU A 19 4.12 -6.80 4.94
N LEU A 20 4.24 -5.94 3.92
CA LEU A 20 3.96 -4.51 4.07
C LEU A 20 2.51 -4.28 4.51
N LEU A 21 1.54 -4.92 3.83
CA LEU A 21 0.12 -4.76 4.18
C LEU A 21 -0.24 -5.33 5.55
N SER A 22 0.45 -6.37 6.03
CA SER A 22 0.28 -6.87 7.40
C SER A 22 0.87 -5.92 8.44
N LYS A 23 1.89 -5.12 8.08
CA LYS A 23 2.43 -4.02 8.91
C LYS A 23 1.62 -2.73 8.84
N ALA A 24 0.63 -2.65 7.96
CA ALA A 24 -0.17 -1.46 7.74
C ALA A 24 -1.15 -1.25 8.91
N SER A 25 -0.69 -0.59 9.98
CA SER A 25 -1.47 -0.23 11.15
C SER A 25 -1.94 1.21 11.12
N THR A 26 -3.22 1.43 11.44
CA THR A 26 -3.73 2.77 11.74
C THR A 26 -3.19 3.26 13.10
N ARG A 27 -3.31 4.56 13.41
CA ARG A 27 -2.88 5.16 14.70
C ARG A 27 -3.36 4.38 15.95
N HIS A 28 -4.50 3.70 15.86
CA HIS A 28 -5.08 2.89 16.94
C HIS A 28 -4.64 1.41 16.94
N GLY A 29 -3.64 1.03 16.15
CA GLY A 29 -3.08 -0.33 16.13
C GLY A 29 -3.87 -1.35 15.30
N PHE A 30 -4.90 -0.94 14.57
CA PHE A 30 -5.68 -1.86 13.73
C PHE A 30 -5.03 -2.08 12.37
N ARG A 31 -4.96 -3.36 11.96
CA ARG A 31 -4.35 -3.83 10.72
C ARG A 31 -5.39 -4.54 9.83
N PRO A 32 -6.13 -3.79 8.98
CA PRO A 32 -7.24 -4.34 8.21
C PRO A 32 -6.85 -4.92 6.85
N PHE A 33 -5.63 -4.65 6.38
CA PHE A 33 -5.28 -4.82 4.96
C PHE A 33 -4.75 -6.23 4.61
N GLY A 34 -4.13 -6.94 5.57
CA GLY A 34 -3.50 -8.24 5.31
C GLY A 34 -4.47 -9.28 4.73
N LEU A 35 -5.64 -9.44 5.36
CA LEU A 35 -6.65 -10.43 4.95
C LEU A 35 -7.25 -10.13 3.57
N GLY A 36 -7.48 -8.85 3.25
CA GLY A 36 -8.03 -8.45 1.96
C GLY A 36 -7.08 -8.79 0.79
N PHE A 37 -5.77 -8.64 0.98
CA PHE A 37 -4.79 -9.03 -0.04
C PHE A 37 -4.68 -10.55 -0.17
N TYR A 38 -4.72 -11.29 0.95
CA TYR A 38 -4.76 -12.76 0.92
C TYR A 38 -5.96 -13.28 0.13
N ALA A 39 -7.17 -12.76 0.38
CA ALA A 39 -8.37 -13.11 -0.38
C ALA A 39 -8.22 -12.80 -1.89
N ALA A 40 -7.57 -11.67 -2.21
CA ALA A 40 -7.29 -11.28 -3.59
C ALA A 40 -6.29 -12.23 -4.29
N LEU A 41 -5.26 -12.72 -3.58
CA LEU A 41 -4.32 -13.71 -4.12
C LEU A 41 -5.00 -15.04 -4.43
N VAL A 42 -5.88 -15.51 -3.53
CA VAL A 42 -6.65 -16.74 -3.72
C VAL A 42 -7.59 -16.60 -4.93
N TYR A 43 -8.27 -15.47 -5.08
CA TYR A 43 -9.10 -15.20 -6.26
C TYR A 43 -8.28 -15.05 -7.55
N GLY A 44 -7.09 -14.47 -7.46
CA GLY A 44 -6.15 -14.29 -8.58
C GLY A 44 -5.55 -15.60 -9.12
N GLY A 45 -5.88 -16.75 -8.51
CA GLY A 45 -5.45 -18.08 -8.95
C GLY A 45 -4.07 -18.50 -8.44
N GLU A 46 -3.53 -17.84 -7.41
CA GLU A 46 -2.32 -18.32 -6.73
C GLU A 46 -2.59 -19.59 -5.93
N ASN A 47 -1.54 -20.38 -5.68
CA ASN A 47 -1.66 -21.58 -4.87
C ASN A 47 -2.12 -21.21 -3.44
N VAL A 48 -3.28 -21.72 -3.04
CA VAL A 48 -3.93 -21.43 -1.75
C VAL A 48 -3.00 -21.74 -0.57
N VAL A 49 -2.25 -22.85 -0.63
CA VAL A 49 -1.33 -23.26 0.43
C VAL A 49 -0.19 -22.26 0.57
N LEU A 50 0.37 -21.81 -0.55
CA LEU A 50 1.45 -20.82 -0.55
C LEU A 50 0.94 -19.46 -0.08
N ALA A 51 -0.23 -19.03 -0.56
CA ALA A 51 -0.85 -17.77 -0.15
C ALA A 51 -1.20 -17.77 1.35
N SER A 52 -1.69 -18.89 1.90
CA SER A 52 -1.93 -19.03 3.34
C SER A 52 -0.64 -18.97 4.15
N ALA A 53 0.44 -19.62 3.67
CA ALA A 53 1.74 -19.59 4.34
C ALA A 53 2.31 -18.17 4.35
N PHE A 54 2.22 -17.44 3.24
CA PHE A 54 2.62 -16.04 3.15
C PHE A 54 1.81 -15.14 4.08
N TYR A 55 0.49 -15.31 4.13
CA TYR A 55 -0.35 -14.55 5.03
C TYR A 55 0.02 -14.81 6.50
N MET A 56 0.08 -16.08 6.95
CA MET A 56 0.44 -16.41 8.33
C MET A 56 1.85 -15.91 8.70
N ALA A 57 2.84 -16.12 7.84
CA ALA A 57 4.20 -15.66 8.07
C ALA A 57 4.27 -14.13 8.13
N SER A 58 3.52 -13.42 7.26
CA SER A 58 3.49 -11.96 7.25
C SER A 58 2.86 -11.36 8.50
N GLU A 59 1.76 -11.94 8.99
CA GLU A 59 1.07 -11.49 10.20
C GLU A 59 1.94 -11.75 11.44
N PHE A 60 2.58 -12.92 11.52
CA PHE A 60 3.50 -13.24 12.60
C PHE A 60 4.73 -12.33 12.63
N LEU A 61 5.30 -11.97 11.47
CA LEU A 61 6.41 -11.03 11.38
C LEU A 61 5.99 -9.58 11.67
N ALA A 62 4.74 -9.22 11.39
CA ALA A 62 4.22 -7.89 11.67
C ALA A 62 3.89 -7.70 13.17
N GLU A 63 3.36 -8.72 13.83
CA GLU A 63 3.16 -8.77 15.28
C GLU A 63 3.44 -10.18 15.82
N PRO A 64 4.62 -10.40 16.43
CA PRO A 64 5.01 -11.70 16.97
C PRO A 64 4.32 -11.96 18.32
N THR A 65 2.98 -11.96 18.33
CA THR A 65 2.15 -12.27 19.50
C THR A 65 1.30 -13.53 19.24
N ILE A 66 1.03 -14.29 20.31
CA ILE A 66 0.17 -15.48 20.22
C ILE A 66 -1.25 -15.08 19.78
N LYS A 67 -1.75 -13.92 20.25
CA LYS A 67 -3.05 -13.37 19.82
C LYS A 67 -3.08 -13.11 18.32
N GLY A 68 -2.06 -12.43 17.77
CA GLY A 68 -1.94 -12.18 16.33
C GLY A 68 -1.91 -13.47 15.50
N LEU A 69 -1.20 -14.50 15.98
CA LEU A 69 -1.16 -15.79 15.32
C LEU A 69 -2.52 -16.50 15.30
N VAL A 70 -3.28 -16.44 16.39
CA VAL A 70 -4.65 -16.99 16.46
C VAL A 70 -5.59 -16.25 15.50
N TYR A 71 -5.48 -14.93 15.40
CA TYR A 71 -6.26 -14.12 14.46
C TYR A 71 -5.96 -14.49 13.01
N ALA A 72 -4.68 -14.65 12.66
CA ALA A 72 -4.27 -15.07 11.33
C ALA A 72 -4.73 -16.50 11.01
N ALA A 73 -4.54 -17.44 11.94
CA ALA A 73 -4.93 -18.84 11.76
C ALA A 73 -6.45 -19.00 11.55
N SER A 74 -7.27 -18.31 12.34
CA SER A 74 -8.73 -18.37 12.18
C SER A 74 -9.18 -17.88 10.81
N SER A 75 -8.60 -16.78 10.32
CA SER A 75 -8.88 -16.21 9.00
C SER A 75 -8.48 -17.17 7.86
N VAL A 76 -7.32 -17.82 7.98
CA VAL A 76 -6.84 -18.81 7.00
C VAL A 76 -7.74 -20.03 6.95
N VAL A 77 -8.12 -20.56 8.11
CA VAL A 77 -8.99 -21.74 8.18
C VAL A 77 -10.32 -21.45 7.49
N VAL A 78 -10.98 -20.34 7.82
CA VAL A 78 -12.27 -19.97 7.22
C VAL A 78 -12.14 -19.82 5.71
N LEU A 79 -11.18 -19.02 5.23
CA LEU A 79 -11.07 -18.74 3.79
C LEU A 79 -10.64 -19.97 2.99
N THR A 80 -9.72 -20.78 3.53
CA THR A 80 -9.24 -22.00 2.89
C THR A 80 -10.34 -23.05 2.80
N VAL A 81 -11.12 -23.26 3.88
CA VAL A 81 -12.24 -24.21 3.88
C VAL A 81 -13.31 -23.78 2.87
N CYS A 82 -13.67 -22.50 2.81
CA CYS A 82 -14.63 -22.00 1.83
C CYS A 82 -14.16 -22.19 0.37
N CYS A 83 -12.86 -21.99 0.12
CA CYS A 83 -12.28 -22.18 -1.21
C CYS A 83 -12.16 -23.66 -1.60
N LEU A 84 -11.74 -24.52 -0.67
CA LEU A 84 -11.70 -25.96 -0.87
C LEU A 84 -13.09 -26.53 -1.14
N ALA A 85 -14.12 -26.06 -0.41
CA ALA A 85 -15.50 -26.46 -0.67
C ALA A 85 -15.92 -26.15 -2.12
N HIS A 86 -15.56 -24.98 -2.66
CA HIS A 86 -15.85 -24.64 -4.06
C HIS A 86 -15.07 -25.49 -5.06
N HIS A 87 -13.81 -25.81 -4.74
CA HIS A 87 -12.99 -26.69 -5.54
C HIS A 87 -13.58 -28.11 -5.62
N PHE A 88 -13.97 -28.68 -4.48
CA PHE A 88 -14.63 -29.98 -4.41
C PHE A 88 -16.01 -29.99 -5.10
N LEU A 89 -16.76 -28.90 -5.00
CA LEU A 89 -18.07 -28.73 -5.65
C LEU A 89 -17.97 -28.39 -7.15
N LYS A 90 -16.76 -28.23 -7.70
CA LYS A 90 -16.50 -27.83 -9.09
C LYS A 90 -17.24 -26.55 -9.51
N LYS A 91 -17.49 -25.64 -8.55
CA LYS A 91 -18.19 -24.36 -8.80
C LYS A 91 -17.18 -23.24 -8.98
N HIS A 92 -17.45 -22.35 -9.94
CA HIS A 92 -16.62 -21.17 -10.15
C HIS A 92 -16.77 -20.17 -9.00
N LEU A 93 -15.64 -19.72 -8.45
CA LEU A 93 -15.60 -18.73 -7.39
C LEU A 93 -15.83 -17.34 -7.99
N THR A 94 -16.99 -16.73 -7.72
CA THR A 94 -17.27 -15.36 -8.21
C THR A 94 -16.69 -14.32 -7.27
N MET A 95 -16.37 -13.14 -7.80
CA MET A 95 -15.84 -12.01 -7.01
C MET A 95 -16.69 -11.70 -5.77
N ARG A 96 -18.03 -11.76 -5.91
CA ARG A 96 -18.96 -11.50 -4.80
C ARG A 96 -18.79 -12.52 -3.67
N LEU A 97 -18.64 -13.80 -4.02
CA LEU A 97 -18.48 -14.88 -3.04
C LEU A 97 -17.17 -14.74 -2.26
N VAL A 98 -16.06 -14.37 -2.92
CA VAL A 98 -14.78 -14.13 -2.23
C VAL A 98 -14.89 -13.06 -1.18
N ASN A 99 -15.54 -11.95 -1.50
CA ASN A 99 -15.76 -10.89 -0.52
C ASN A 99 -16.66 -11.32 0.64
N VAL A 100 -17.68 -12.14 0.38
CA VAL A 100 -18.51 -12.70 1.47
C VAL A 100 -17.67 -13.63 2.35
N TYR A 101 -16.80 -14.46 1.78
CA TYR A 101 -15.90 -15.32 2.56
C TYR A 101 -14.84 -14.54 3.32
N ALA A 102 -14.30 -13.48 2.74
CA ALA A 102 -13.40 -12.56 3.43
C ALA A 102 -14.11 -11.88 4.62
N PHE A 103 -15.37 -11.48 4.46
CA PHE A 103 -16.16 -10.92 5.56
C PHE A 103 -16.38 -11.94 6.67
N ILE A 104 -16.76 -13.18 6.34
CA ILE A 104 -16.93 -14.26 7.32
C ILE A 104 -15.61 -14.56 8.03
N ALA A 105 -14.49 -14.55 7.31
CA ALA A 105 -13.15 -14.74 7.88
C ALA A 105 -12.73 -13.62 8.84
N GLN A 106 -13.29 -12.41 8.71
CA GLN A 106 -13.05 -11.30 9.64
C GLN A 106 -13.86 -11.40 10.93
N ILE A 107 -15.00 -12.12 10.95
CA ILE A 107 -15.88 -12.20 12.12
C ILE A 107 -15.13 -12.66 13.39
N PRO A 108 -14.34 -13.76 13.38
CA PRO A 108 -13.58 -14.18 14.56
C PRO A 108 -12.63 -13.08 15.06
N VAL A 109 -11.97 -12.37 14.13
CA VAL A 109 -11.02 -11.30 14.47
C VAL A 109 -11.76 -10.10 15.10
N ILE A 110 -12.91 -9.72 14.56
CA ILE A 110 -13.73 -8.63 15.10
C ILE A 110 -14.25 -8.97 16.50
N VAL A 111 -14.76 -10.20 16.69
CA VAL A 111 -15.27 -10.65 18.00
C VAL A 111 -14.16 -10.66 19.04
N LEU A 112 -12.99 -11.21 18.72
CA LEU A 112 -11.87 -11.28 19.67
C LEU A 112 -11.33 -9.88 20.03
N LYS A 113 -11.26 -8.96 19.05
CA LYS A 113 -10.90 -7.56 19.31
C LYS A 113 -11.97 -6.78 20.07
N ALA A 114 -13.24 -7.12 19.89
CA ALA A 114 -14.33 -6.51 20.65
C ALA A 114 -14.29 -6.89 22.14
N LEU A 115 -13.88 -8.12 22.46
CA LEU A 115 -13.69 -8.57 23.84
C LEU A 115 -12.58 -7.80 24.57
N ASP A 116 -11.59 -7.30 23.84
CA ASP A 116 -10.54 -6.41 24.37
C ASP A 116 -11.05 -4.95 24.62
N GLY A 117 -12.35 -4.68 24.47
CA GLY A 117 -13.00 -3.41 24.87
C GLY A 117 -13.14 -2.34 23.77
N ASN A 118 -12.67 -2.60 22.55
CA ASN A 118 -12.60 -1.60 21.47
C ASN A 118 -13.59 -1.87 20.31
N PHE A 119 -14.88 -2.07 20.63
CA PHE A 119 -15.89 -2.49 19.65
C PHE A 119 -16.03 -1.55 18.44
N LEU A 120 -16.16 -0.23 18.66
CA LEU A 120 -16.37 0.74 17.58
C LEU A 120 -15.20 0.76 16.58
N PHE A 121 -13.96 0.67 17.08
CA PHE A 121 -12.78 0.60 16.25
C PHE A 121 -12.66 -0.75 15.53
N ALA A 122 -12.98 -1.86 16.20
CA ALA A 122 -12.99 -3.18 15.58
C ALA A 122 -13.99 -3.22 14.41
N PHE A 123 -15.20 -2.70 14.60
CA PHE A 123 -16.22 -2.60 13.56
C PHE A 123 -15.79 -1.72 12.39
N THR A 124 -15.27 -0.52 12.67
CA THR A 124 -14.77 0.41 11.64
C THR A 124 -13.62 -0.22 10.84
N SER A 125 -12.71 -0.93 11.52
CA SER A 125 -11.61 -1.63 10.87
C SER A 125 -12.10 -2.75 9.95
N GLY A 126 -13.18 -3.45 10.30
CA GLY A 126 -13.82 -4.45 9.45
C GLY A 126 -14.41 -3.85 8.18
N ILE A 127 -15.07 -2.69 8.29
CA ILE A 127 -15.59 -1.97 7.11
C ILE A 127 -14.44 -1.58 6.18
N ILE A 128 -13.37 -1.00 6.72
CA ILE A 128 -12.18 -0.61 5.93
C ILE A 128 -11.54 -1.84 5.28
N ALA A 129 -11.40 -2.94 6.03
CA ALA A 129 -10.88 -4.20 5.52
C ALA A 129 -11.71 -4.74 4.35
N GLN A 130 -13.04 -4.62 4.43
CA GLN A 130 -13.94 -5.09 3.39
C GLN A 130 -13.90 -4.23 2.12
N ILE A 131 -13.85 -2.91 2.25
CA ILE A 131 -13.67 -1.99 1.12
C ILE A 131 -12.34 -2.28 0.44
N PHE A 132 -11.27 -2.44 1.23
CA PHE A 132 -9.95 -2.79 0.71
C PHE A 132 -9.95 -4.16 0.02
N CYS A 133 -10.60 -5.18 0.60
CA CYS A 133 -10.70 -6.51 0.00
C CYS A 133 -11.33 -6.44 -1.41
N TYR A 134 -12.43 -5.71 -1.56
CA TYR A 134 -13.05 -5.51 -2.88
C TYR A 134 -12.08 -4.88 -3.89
N ALA A 135 -11.40 -3.79 -3.49
CA ALA A 135 -10.43 -3.13 -4.35
C ALA A 135 -9.23 -4.04 -4.69
N ALA A 136 -8.68 -4.72 -3.70
CA ALA A 136 -7.56 -5.65 -3.84
C ALA A 136 -7.89 -6.77 -4.84
N VAL A 137 -9.10 -7.34 -4.77
CA VAL A 137 -9.54 -8.39 -5.71
C VAL A 137 -9.56 -7.89 -7.15
N ILE A 138 -10.06 -6.67 -7.42
CA ILE A 138 -10.07 -6.08 -8.77
C ILE A 138 -8.65 -5.93 -9.31
N ILE A 139 -7.77 -5.24 -8.56
CA ILE A 139 -6.44 -4.90 -9.05
C ILE A 139 -5.51 -6.11 -9.12
N VAL A 140 -5.55 -7.02 -8.15
CA VAL A 140 -4.73 -8.24 -8.16
C VAL A 140 -5.13 -9.16 -9.29
N TYR A 141 -6.44 -9.32 -9.54
CA TYR A 141 -6.92 -10.09 -10.70
C TYR A 141 -6.46 -9.46 -12.02
N ALA A 142 -6.55 -8.13 -12.14
CA ALA A 142 -6.05 -7.40 -13.31
C ALA A 142 -4.54 -7.62 -13.54
N LEU A 143 -3.74 -7.56 -12.47
CA LEU A 143 -2.28 -7.71 -12.52
C LEU A 143 -1.84 -9.15 -12.79
N LEU A 144 -2.46 -10.15 -12.14
CA LEU A 144 -2.04 -11.55 -12.21
C LEU A 144 -2.61 -12.28 -13.43
N VAL A 145 -3.87 -12.05 -13.77
CA VAL A 145 -4.59 -12.82 -14.81
C VAL A 145 -4.57 -12.10 -16.16
N ARG A 146 -5.02 -10.84 -16.21
CA ARG A 146 -5.04 -10.05 -17.46
C ARG A 146 -3.63 -9.58 -17.85
N GLY A 147 -2.83 -9.24 -16.85
CA GLY A 147 -1.46 -8.75 -17.01
C GLY A 147 -1.38 -7.29 -17.46
N LEU A 148 -0.25 -6.65 -17.15
CA LEU A 148 0.03 -5.22 -17.40
C LEU A 148 0.04 -4.79 -18.89
N LYS A 149 -0.18 -5.69 -19.84
CA LYS A 149 -0.26 -5.32 -21.27
C LYS A 149 -1.59 -4.65 -21.63
N CYS A 150 -2.65 -4.93 -20.88
CA CYS A 150 -3.95 -4.31 -21.13
C CYS A 150 -3.98 -2.93 -20.49
N ARG A 151 -4.58 -1.96 -21.17
CA ARG A 151 -4.93 -0.68 -20.53
C ARG A 151 -5.86 -0.96 -19.36
N LEU A 152 -5.52 -0.42 -18.20
CA LEU A 152 -6.35 -0.50 -17.00
C LEU A 152 -7.67 0.24 -17.24
N THR A 153 -8.76 -0.36 -16.80
CA THR A 153 -10.08 0.27 -16.76
C THR A 153 -10.13 1.32 -15.64
N VAL A 154 -11.13 2.20 -15.66
CA VAL A 154 -11.30 3.24 -14.63
C VAL A 154 -11.44 2.60 -13.24
N ASP A 155 -12.18 1.49 -13.14
CA ASP A 155 -12.37 0.75 -11.89
C ASP A 155 -11.06 0.11 -11.38
N GLU A 156 -10.25 -0.45 -12.28
CA GLU A 156 -8.93 -0.99 -11.92
C GLU A 156 -7.97 0.12 -11.50
N LEU A 157 -8.05 1.30 -12.11
CA LEU A 157 -7.24 2.45 -11.72
C LEU A 157 -7.63 2.96 -10.32
N ALA A 158 -8.93 3.06 -10.03
CA ALA A 158 -9.44 3.44 -8.71
C ALA A 158 -9.04 2.41 -7.64
N ALA A 159 -9.17 1.11 -7.94
CA ALA A 159 -8.72 0.04 -7.07
C ALA A 159 -7.20 0.07 -6.84
N GLY A 160 -6.42 0.38 -7.87
CA GLY A 160 -4.98 0.61 -7.77
C GLY A 160 -4.63 1.80 -6.87
N GLY A 161 -5.43 2.86 -6.90
CA GLY A 161 -5.28 4.00 -5.99
C GLY A 161 -5.53 3.63 -4.53
N ILE A 162 -6.57 2.85 -4.24
CA ILE A 162 -6.84 2.32 -2.88
C ILE A 162 -5.70 1.40 -2.41
N MET A 163 -5.16 0.58 -3.31
CA MET A 163 -3.99 -0.25 -3.03
C MET A 163 -2.76 0.62 -2.71
N LEU A 164 -2.55 1.71 -3.44
CA LEU A 164 -1.47 2.66 -3.19
C LEU A 164 -1.60 3.33 -1.82
N VAL A 165 -2.82 3.71 -1.41
CA VAL A 165 -3.10 4.24 -0.06
C VAL A 165 -2.73 3.23 1.03
N ALA A 166 -3.09 1.95 0.86
CA ALA A 166 -2.75 0.92 1.84
C ALA A 166 -1.24 0.65 1.90
N LEU A 167 -0.56 0.69 0.75
CA LEU A 167 0.90 0.54 0.68
C LEU A 167 1.66 1.74 1.24
N SER A 168 1.15 2.98 1.05
CA SER A 168 1.78 4.15 1.67
C SER A 168 1.57 4.17 3.18
N LEU A 169 0.40 3.75 3.66
CA LEU A 169 0.14 3.51 5.08
C LEU A 169 1.11 2.48 5.66
N ALA A 170 1.31 1.36 4.95
CA ALA A 170 2.30 0.35 5.32
C ALA A 170 3.72 0.93 5.41
N ALA A 171 4.14 1.68 4.38
CA ALA A 171 5.47 2.27 4.31
C ALA A 171 5.70 3.31 5.42
N GLU A 172 4.68 4.06 5.83
CA GLU A 172 4.82 5.01 6.93
C GLU A 172 5.05 4.31 8.28
N ASN A 173 4.43 3.14 8.49
CA ASN A 173 4.63 2.32 9.69
C ASN A 173 5.99 1.60 9.74
N VAL A 174 6.73 1.53 8.62
CA VAL A 174 8.07 0.95 8.60
C VAL A 174 9.09 2.06 8.84
N SER A 175 9.54 2.18 10.09
CA SER A 175 10.61 3.11 10.47
C SER A 175 11.93 2.39 10.78
N LEU A 176 13.04 2.91 10.25
CA LEU A 176 14.40 2.47 10.59
C LEU A 176 15.17 3.68 11.12
N PHE A 177 15.67 3.63 12.37
CA PHE A 177 16.44 4.72 12.98
C PHE A 177 15.74 6.10 12.94
N GLY A 178 14.41 6.14 13.06
CA GLY A 178 13.61 7.37 12.99
C GLY A 178 13.30 7.86 11.57
N VAL A 179 13.78 7.16 10.54
CA VAL A 179 13.41 7.39 9.13
C VAL A 179 12.19 6.54 8.78
N THR A 180 11.08 7.16 8.36
CA THR A 180 9.96 6.42 7.77
C THR A 180 10.27 6.04 6.32
N LEU A 181 9.90 4.82 5.92
CA LEU A 181 10.14 4.33 4.56
C LEU A 181 9.38 5.18 3.53
N LEU A 182 8.18 5.66 3.89
CA LEU A 182 7.40 6.55 3.03
C LEU A 182 8.11 7.90 2.82
N GLY A 183 8.74 8.48 3.84
CA GLY A 183 9.48 9.75 3.73
C GLY A 183 10.64 9.70 2.72
N VAL A 184 11.18 8.50 2.44
CA VAL A 184 12.17 8.30 1.38
C VAL A 184 11.50 8.02 0.02
N ILE A 185 10.54 7.10 0.00
CA ILE A 185 9.94 6.64 -1.26
C ILE A 185 9.07 7.72 -1.91
N ALA A 186 8.30 8.47 -1.12
CA ALA A 186 7.31 9.42 -1.61
C ALA A 186 7.90 10.58 -2.43
N PRO A 187 8.87 11.37 -1.92
CA PRO A 187 9.46 12.47 -2.70
C PRO A 187 10.19 11.97 -3.95
N PHE A 188 10.89 10.82 -3.86
CA PHE A 188 11.53 10.22 -5.04
C PHE A 188 10.52 9.78 -6.09
N ALA A 189 9.49 9.03 -5.69
CA ALA A 189 8.47 8.52 -6.60
C ALA A 189 7.65 9.66 -7.22
N MET A 190 7.34 10.69 -6.43
CA MET A 190 6.66 11.90 -6.91
C MET A 190 7.47 12.59 -8.03
N LEU A 191 8.77 12.86 -7.81
CA LEU A 191 9.64 13.48 -8.81
C LEU A 191 9.75 12.62 -10.08
N LEU A 192 9.82 11.29 -9.91
CA LEU A 192 9.87 10.35 -11.01
C LEU A 192 8.56 10.34 -11.82
N VAL A 193 7.40 10.31 -11.15
CA VAL A 193 6.09 10.36 -11.82
C VAL A 193 5.87 11.71 -12.51
N ALA A 194 6.24 12.82 -11.87
CA ALA A 194 6.16 14.16 -12.46
C ALA A 194 7.06 14.31 -13.70
N TYR A 195 8.19 13.61 -13.75
CA TYR A 195 9.10 13.64 -14.88
C TYR A 195 8.68 12.70 -16.02
N LEU A 196 8.19 11.50 -15.72
CA LEU A 196 7.84 10.49 -16.72
C LEU A 196 6.43 10.67 -17.30
N PHE A 197 5.49 11.15 -16.48
CA PHE A 197 4.09 11.28 -16.83
C PHE A 197 3.65 12.75 -16.83
N ARG A 198 2.34 12.99 -16.79
CA ARG A 198 1.77 14.34 -16.70
C ARG A 198 1.85 14.85 -15.27
N GLU A 199 1.97 16.16 -15.10
CA GLU A 199 1.95 16.81 -13.77
C GLU A 199 0.69 16.44 -12.97
N GLN A 200 -0.46 16.34 -13.64
CA GLN A 200 -1.73 15.90 -13.03
C GLN A 200 -1.65 14.50 -12.42
N SER A 201 -0.95 13.55 -13.06
CA SER A 201 -0.77 12.21 -12.50
C SER A 201 0.13 12.21 -11.27
N ALA A 202 1.12 13.10 -11.19
CA ALA A 202 1.96 13.24 -10.00
C ALA A 202 1.17 13.77 -8.80
N LEU A 203 0.27 14.74 -9.02
CA LEU A 203 -0.63 15.26 -7.99
C LEU A 203 -1.58 14.18 -7.45
N ILE A 204 -2.21 13.40 -8.34
CA ILE A 204 -3.07 12.28 -7.93
C ILE A 204 -2.27 11.22 -7.19
N PHE A 205 -1.09 10.85 -7.70
CA PHE A 205 -0.24 9.83 -7.10
C PHE A 205 0.21 10.23 -5.69
N VAL A 206 0.70 11.46 -5.49
CA VAL A 206 1.19 11.90 -4.19
C VAL A 206 0.06 12.14 -3.19
N SER A 207 -1.12 12.60 -3.64
CA SER A 207 -2.26 12.78 -2.74
C SER A 207 -2.73 11.45 -2.16
N LEU A 208 -2.76 10.38 -2.97
CA LEU A 208 -3.02 9.02 -2.49
C LEU A 208 -1.97 8.54 -1.49
N MET A 209 -0.68 8.81 -1.75
CA MET A 209 0.38 8.49 -0.79
C MET A 209 0.17 9.23 0.54
N GLY A 210 -0.15 10.53 0.48
CA GLY A 210 -0.44 11.36 1.63
C GLY A 210 -1.67 10.94 2.42
N VAL A 211 -2.71 10.40 1.76
CA VAL A 211 -3.88 9.82 2.46
C VAL A 211 -3.45 8.62 3.30
N GLY A 212 -2.58 7.75 2.79
CA GLY A 212 -2.06 6.64 3.59
C GLY A 212 -1.20 7.09 4.78
N ALA A 213 -0.37 8.12 4.60
CA ALA A 213 0.36 8.75 5.71
C ALA A 213 -0.59 9.32 6.76
N ALA A 214 -1.65 10.02 6.32
CA ALA A 214 -2.65 10.60 7.19
C ALA A 214 -3.40 9.55 8.03
N PHE A 215 -3.71 8.38 7.47
CA PHE A 215 -4.30 7.27 8.23
C PHE A 215 -3.33 6.65 9.24
N SER A 216 -2.04 6.59 8.91
CA SER A 216 -1.01 6.06 9.83
C SER A 216 -0.82 7.01 11.02
N MET A 217 -0.67 8.31 10.75
CA MET A 217 -0.39 9.33 11.76
C MET A 217 -1.65 9.91 12.40
N GLY A 218 -2.83 9.65 11.85
CA GLY A 218 -4.10 10.22 12.29
C GLY A 218 -4.19 11.74 12.09
N ASN A 219 -3.48 12.30 11.11
CA ASN A 219 -3.43 13.73 10.84
C ASN A 219 -3.53 13.99 9.32
N VAL A 220 -4.55 14.76 8.91
CA VAL A 220 -4.84 15.04 7.49
C VAL A 220 -3.83 16.01 6.87
N SER A 221 -3.10 16.79 7.67
CA SER A 221 -2.08 17.74 7.21
C SER A 221 -1.01 17.11 6.32
N TYR A 222 -0.70 15.82 6.54
CA TYR A 222 0.22 15.04 5.70
C TYR A 222 -0.21 15.06 4.23
N VAL A 223 -1.51 14.99 3.92
CA VAL A 223 -2.02 15.09 2.55
C VAL A 223 -1.64 16.43 1.93
N GLY A 224 -1.83 17.52 2.69
CA GLY A 224 -1.49 18.88 2.26
C GLY A 224 0.00 19.03 1.97
N THR A 225 0.86 18.49 2.83
CA THR A 225 2.32 18.55 2.63
C THR A 225 2.76 17.86 1.36
N TYR A 226 2.29 16.63 1.13
CA TYR A 226 2.62 15.88 -0.08
C TYR A 226 2.13 16.58 -1.36
N VAL A 227 0.92 17.16 -1.32
CA VAL A 227 0.39 17.93 -2.45
C VAL A 227 1.22 19.19 -2.70
N MET A 228 1.61 19.91 -1.65
CA MET A 228 2.46 21.10 -1.77
C MET A 228 3.81 20.76 -2.41
N MET A 229 4.46 19.67 -1.99
CA MET A 229 5.68 19.18 -2.62
C MET A 229 5.51 18.96 -4.13
N ALA A 230 4.42 18.30 -4.54
CA ALA A 230 4.17 18.02 -5.96
C ALA A 230 3.86 19.29 -6.76
N VAL A 231 3.13 20.25 -6.20
CA VAL A 231 2.87 21.54 -6.86
C VAL A 231 4.19 22.29 -7.08
N CYS A 232 5.02 22.41 -6.04
CA CYS A 232 6.32 23.05 -6.13
C CYS A 232 7.23 22.34 -7.15
N ALA A 233 7.27 21.01 -7.15
CA ALA A 233 8.05 20.24 -8.11
C ALA A 233 7.55 20.43 -9.56
N ALA A 234 6.24 20.39 -9.78
CA ALA A 234 5.62 20.49 -11.10
C ALA A 234 5.93 21.81 -11.81
N LEU A 235 6.07 22.92 -11.08
CA LEU A 235 6.42 24.23 -11.64
C LEU A 235 7.79 24.23 -12.32
N PHE A 236 8.74 23.45 -11.80
CA PHE A 236 10.14 23.49 -12.24
C PHE A 236 10.57 22.25 -13.02
N ILE A 237 9.78 21.17 -13.03
CA ILE A 237 10.20 19.86 -13.59
C ILE A 237 10.52 19.92 -15.08
N LYS A 238 9.81 20.78 -15.83
CA LYS A 238 10.03 21.01 -17.27
C LYS A 238 11.21 21.92 -17.57
N LEU A 239 11.59 22.80 -16.64
CA LEU A 239 12.71 23.72 -16.79
C LEU A 239 14.03 23.01 -16.49
N ASN A 240 14.15 22.48 -15.28
CA ASN A 240 15.34 21.76 -14.84
C ASN A 240 14.98 20.78 -13.70
N ALA A 241 15.40 19.52 -13.85
CA ALA A 241 15.19 18.49 -12.84
C ALA A 241 15.81 18.87 -11.48
N ALA A 242 16.94 19.59 -11.49
CA ALA A 242 17.60 20.06 -10.27
C ALA A 242 16.77 21.11 -9.53
N SER A 243 16.11 22.04 -10.24
CA SER A 243 15.24 23.03 -9.61
C SER A 243 13.98 22.39 -9.03
N ALA A 244 13.41 21.36 -9.68
CA ALA A 244 12.27 20.62 -9.12
C ALA A 244 12.65 19.85 -7.85
N ALA A 245 13.82 19.22 -7.84
CA ALA A 245 14.37 18.55 -6.67
C ALA A 245 14.57 19.53 -5.50
N LEU A 246 15.17 20.70 -5.76
CA LEU A 246 15.36 21.74 -4.75
C LEU A 246 14.03 22.32 -4.26
N ALA A 247 13.06 22.57 -5.16
CA ALA A 247 11.73 23.05 -4.81
C ALA A 247 10.97 22.05 -3.91
N THR A 248 11.17 20.74 -4.10
CA THR A 248 10.59 19.70 -3.24
C THR A 248 11.16 19.76 -1.83
N VAL A 249 12.47 19.94 -1.69
CA VAL A 249 13.13 20.10 -0.38
C VAL A 249 12.67 21.38 0.31
N VAL A 250 12.57 22.49 -0.42
CA VAL A 250 12.06 23.76 0.12
C VAL A 250 10.61 23.62 0.57
N ALA A 251 9.76 22.95 -0.21
CA ALA A 251 8.38 22.69 0.19
C ALA A 251 8.30 21.89 1.49
N GLU A 252 9.13 20.86 1.67
CA GLU A 252 9.21 20.11 2.93
C GLU A 252 9.56 21.01 4.12
N VAL A 253 10.57 21.86 3.97
CA VAL A 253 10.98 22.81 5.03
C VAL A 253 9.84 23.78 5.37
N VAL A 254 9.13 24.29 4.36
CA VAL A 254 7.97 25.18 4.58
C VAL A 254 6.85 24.43 5.29
N ALA A 255 6.52 23.20 4.89
CA ALA A 255 5.49 22.40 5.56
C ALA A 255 5.85 22.12 7.02
N ALA A 256 7.11 21.76 7.28
CA ALA A 256 7.57 21.44 8.62
C ALA A 256 7.61 22.66 9.55
N TYR A 257 8.22 23.77 9.12
CA TYR A 257 8.49 24.90 10.01
C TYR A 257 7.41 25.99 9.99
N TYR A 258 6.75 26.22 8.85
CA TYR A 258 5.74 27.28 8.74
C TYR A 258 4.34 26.77 9.09
N PHE A 259 4.01 25.56 8.65
CA PHE A 259 2.67 24.98 8.86
C PHE A 259 2.58 23.99 10.03
N ASP A 260 3.70 23.65 10.67
CA ASP A 260 3.77 22.63 11.74
C ASP A 260 3.03 21.33 11.35
N ALA A 261 3.21 20.91 10.10
CA ALA A 261 2.38 19.88 9.48
C ALA A 261 2.64 18.46 10.01
N TYR A 262 3.72 18.27 10.78
CA TYR A 262 4.24 16.98 11.21
C TYR A 262 4.34 16.91 12.73
N GLU A 263 3.70 15.92 13.35
CA GLU A 263 3.92 15.63 14.78
C GLU A 263 5.32 15.03 14.98
N GLY A 264 6.25 15.78 15.59
CA GLY A 264 7.60 15.28 15.92
C GLY A 264 8.63 15.37 14.78
N TYR A 265 8.52 16.38 13.90
CA TYR A 265 9.47 16.59 12.80
C TYR A 265 10.91 16.72 13.31
N THR A 266 11.80 15.87 12.80
CA THR A 266 13.22 15.88 13.12
C THR A 266 14.06 16.16 11.88
N TYR A 267 15.30 16.61 12.07
CA TYR A 267 16.26 16.80 10.96
C TYR A 267 16.46 15.55 10.09
N VAL A 268 16.18 14.37 10.65
CA VAL A 268 16.20 13.07 9.97
C VAL A 268 15.22 13.03 8.79
N ASN A 269 14.01 13.58 8.95
CA ASN A 269 13.00 13.61 7.88
C ASN A 269 13.44 14.49 6.71
N LEU A 270 14.06 15.63 7.02
CA LEU A 270 14.63 16.51 6.00
C LEU A 270 15.73 15.81 5.19
N ILE A 271 16.63 15.09 5.89
CA ILE A 271 17.70 14.32 5.25
C ILE A 271 17.13 13.28 4.30
N CYS A 272 16.01 12.64 4.65
CA CYS A 272 15.34 11.66 3.79
C CYS A 272 14.85 12.28 2.48
N THR A 273 14.20 13.44 2.57
CA THR A 273 13.73 14.17 1.38
C THR A 273 14.90 14.61 0.50
N VAL A 274 16.02 15.03 1.10
CA VAL A 274 17.26 15.39 0.37
C VAL A 274 17.89 14.17 -0.31
N ILE A 275 18.01 13.04 0.37
CA ILE A 275 18.52 11.78 -0.21
C ILE A 275 17.67 11.34 -1.39
N SER A 276 16.36 11.46 -1.27
CA SER A 276 15.39 11.09 -2.30
C SER A 276 15.51 11.98 -3.54
N ALA A 277 15.63 13.29 -3.32
CA ALA A 277 15.88 14.28 -4.35
C ALA A 277 17.23 14.03 -5.06
N ALA A 278 18.29 13.75 -4.30
CA ALA A 278 19.60 13.41 -4.85
C ALA A 278 19.58 12.11 -5.65
N ALA A 279 18.91 11.07 -5.16
CA ALA A 279 18.73 9.80 -5.87
C ALA A 279 17.99 9.99 -7.20
N PHE A 280 16.98 10.85 -7.25
CA PHE A 280 16.30 11.21 -8.50
C PHE A 280 17.23 11.91 -9.49
N LEU A 281 18.11 12.80 -9.03
CA LEU A 281 19.07 13.51 -9.88
C LEU A 281 20.19 12.60 -10.38
N ALA A 282 20.59 11.60 -9.59
CA ALA A 282 21.62 10.63 -9.96
C ALA A 282 21.21 9.74 -11.15
N ILE A 283 19.90 9.59 -11.43
CA ILE A 283 19.43 8.79 -12.56
C ILE A 283 19.72 9.55 -13.87
N PRO A 284 20.52 9.00 -14.79
CA PRO A 284 20.85 9.66 -16.05
C PRO A 284 19.62 9.78 -16.95
N LYS A 285 19.49 10.90 -17.66
CA LYS A 285 18.35 11.22 -18.55
C LYS A 285 18.01 10.08 -19.54
N LYS A 286 19.04 9.40 -20.07
CA LYS A 286 18.90 8.28 -21.01
C LYS A 286 18.15 7.08 -20.41
N ASN A 287 18.30 6.82 -19.11
CA ASN A 287 17.63 5.72 -18.43
C ASN A 287 16.21 6.08 -18.04
N LYS A 288 15.93 7.36 -17.72
CA LYS A 288 14.56 7.84 -17.46
C LYS A 288 13.64 7.63 -18.67
N MET A 289 14.12 7.98 -19.87
CA MET A 289 13.33 7.83 -21.10
C MET A 289 13.11 6.36 -21.53
N LYS A 290 14.06 5.45 -21.23
CA LYS A 290 13.88 4.01 -21.46
C LYS A 290 12.78 3.39 -20.58
N MET A 291 12.38 4.02 -19.48
CA MET A 291 11.30 3.50 -18.62
C MET A 291 9.90 3.68 -19.25
N LEU A 292 9.78 4.49 -20.31
CA LEU A 292 8.54 4.72 -21.07
C LEU A 292 8.39 3.80 -22.29
N SER A 293 9.46 3.10 -22.72
CA SER A 293 9.50 2.23 -23.90
C SER A 293 9.43 0.76 -23.53
#